data_AF-A0A0F8Y1U1-F1
#
_entry.id   AF-A0A0F8Y1U1-F1
#
_cell.length_a   1.000
_cell.length_b   1.000
_cell.length_c   1.000
_cell.angle_alpha   90.00
_cell.angle_beta   90.00
_cell.angle_gamma   90.00
#
_symmetry.space_group_name_H-M   'P 1'
#
loop_
_entity.id
_entity.type
_entity.pdbx_description
1 polymer ?
#
loop_
_entity_poly.entity_id
_entity_poly.type
_entity_poly.pdbx_seq_one_letter_code
_entity_poly.pdbx_strand_id
1 'polypeptide(L)'
;EGAVARASQLVAYLEPGSTLSYDIARELSWYDPQLLTDIQAGEYLSLHMNTIIDNIGALEKITVRLYDSSGEITALTQIISIEKIVATNFDLEITLPSYQGNDLQRIEIEPIFRTDAEYSSDNTIGIPRVETLIWNETFLFIDNNTGSIFLNHTLYYDFFNESTSPELVYMFNEDLKYLALPEGVEFNWSSTVYLFNNTSYDLFIPNTYIDPDTGENSTFTSGDLIMIRYFSPVDRGITANIKNIYYQKKPLNYDSLPSIAECLLINSDDPTNYTQITQPYNIDLPIPITPFIESYSDMFSQIVIDINLSTYEQYAIDGYIDISHILFSVNNPAYIFTVDEVAIIEKCFY
;
A
#
# COMPACT_ATOMS: atom_id res chain seq x y z
N GLU A 1 23.93 4.75 6.74
CA GLU A 1 23.81 5.81 5.71
C GLU A 1 23.22 5.17 4.46
N GLY A 2 22.08 5.66 3.96
CA GLY A 2 21.44 5.11 2.77
C GLY A 2 22.00 5.76 1.50
N ALA A 3 22.30 4.96 0.48
CA ALA A 3 22.60 5.49 -0.85
C ALA A 3 21.29 5.81 -1.57
N VAL A 4 21.12 7.06 -2.00
CA VAL A 4 19.95 7.50 -2.78
C VAL A 4 20.33 7.39 -4.26
N ALA A 5 19.76 6.40 -4.96
CA ALA A 5 19.82 6.39 -6.41
C ALA A 5 18.80 7.40 -6.94
N ARG A 6 19.31 8.42 -7.63
CA ARG A 6 18.46 9.39 -8.35
C ARG A 6 17.97 8.74 -9.63
N ALA A 7 16.95 7.88 -9.54
CA ALA A 7 16.15 7.59 -10.71
C ALA A 7 15.54 8.91 -11.18
N SER A 8 15.83 9.33 -12.42
CA SER A 8 15.03 10.35 -13.08
C SER A 8 13.58 9.91 -13.02
N GLN A 9 12.66 10.80 -12.65
CA GLN A 9 11.22 10.52 -12.61
C GLN A 9 10.81 9.71 -13.83
N LEU A 10 10.49 8.43 -13.62
CA LEU A 10 10.14 7.53 -14.71
C LEU A 10 8.63 7.39 -14.69
N VAL A 11 7.98 7.91 -15.72
CA VAL A 11 6.55 7.74 -15.95
C VAL A 11 6.38 6.72 -17.06
N ALA A 12 5.72 5.62 -16.74
CA ALA A 12 5.38 4.57 -17.69
C ALA A 12 3.88 4.33 -17.67
N TYR A 13 3.28 4.24 -18.85
CA TYR A 13 1.95 3.68 -19.02
C TYR A 13 2.11 2.18 -19.29
N LEU A 14 1.51 1.33 -18.45
CA LEU A 14 1.64 -0.12 -18.49
C LEU A 14 0.27 -0.74 -18.76
N GLU A 15 0.17 -1.52 -19.82
CA GLU A 15 -1.03 -2.28 -20.20
C GLU A 15 -0.88 -3.76 -19.83
N PRO A 16 -1.94 -4.59 -19.91
CA PRO A 16 -1.83 -6.02 -19.67
C PRO A 16 -0.76 -6.66 -20.56
N GLY A 17 0.17 -7.40 -19.92
CA GLY A 17 1.33 -8.01 -20.59
C GLY A 17 2.52 -7.08 -20.80
N SER A 18 2.43 -5.81 -20.37
CA SER A 18 3.57 -4.90 -20.32
C SER A 18 4.39 -5.13 -19.05
N THR A 19 5.69 -4.88 -19.13
CA THR A 19 6.61 -5.00 -17.99
C THR A 19 7.48 -3.76 -17.91
N LEU A 20 7.63 -3.20 -16.72
CA LEU A 20 8.61 -2.17 -16.46
C LEU A 20 9.95 -2.81 -16.10
N SER A 21 11.01 -2.50 -16.84
CA SER A 21 12.34 -3.07 -16.64
C SER A 21 13.32 -2.00 -16.18
N TYR A 22 14.04 -2.27 -15.09
CA TYR A 22 15.10 -1.44 -14.55
C TYR A 22 16.44 -2.18 -14.62
N ASP A 23 17.30 -1.73 -15.54
CA ASP A 23 18.65 -2.28 -15.76
C ASP A 23 19.64 -1.70 -14.73
N ILE A 24 19.63 -2.31 -13.54
CA ILE A 24 20.47 -1.90 -12.40
C ILE A 24 21.95 -1.89 -12.76
N ALA A 25 22.44 -2.96 -13.38
CA ALA A 25 23.85 -3.10 -13.69
C ALA A 25 24.31 -1.98 -14.62
N ARG A 26 23.56 -1.71 -15.69
CA ARG A 26 23.91 -0.63 -16.61
C ARG A 26 23.86 0.74 -15.94
N GLU A 27 22.75 1.06 -15.27
CA GLU A 27 22.56 2.38 -14.64
C GLU A 27 23.61 2.65 -13.56
N LEU A 28 23.82 1.72 -12.64
CA LEU A 28 24.77 1.90 -11.55
C LEU A 28 26.23 1.80 -12.02
N SER A 29 26.55 1.05 -13.08
CA SER A 29 27.91 1.03 -13.63
C SER A 29 28.39 2.40 -14.10
N TRP A 30 27.47 3.31 -14.42
CA TRP A 30 27.79 4.67 -14.86
C TRP A 30 27.71 5.69 -13.72
N TYR A 31 26.68 5.59 -12.86
CA TYR A 31 26.42 6.60 -11.83
C TYR A 31 27.03 6.27 -10.46
N ASP A 32 27.04 5.00 -10.05
CA ASP A 32 27.57 4.56 -8.76
C ASP A 32 28.12 3.11 -8.82
N PRO A 33 29.32 2.90 -9.38
CA PRO A 33 29.90 1.57 -9.55
C PRO A 33 30.18 0.86 -8.22
N GLN A 34 30.40 1.62 -7.15
CA GLN A 34 30.64 1.07 -5.83
C GLN A 34 29.35 0.49 -5.25
N LEU A 35 28.22 1.20 -5.39
CA LEU A 35 26.92 0.68 -4.99
C LEU A 35 26.58 -0.61 -5.73
N LEU A 36 26.84 -0.68 -7.04
CA LEU A 36 26.66 -1.92 -7.80
C LEU A 36 27.52 -3.06 -7.24
N THR A 37 28.80 -2.79 -6.98
CA THR A 37 29.74 -3.77 -6.43
C THR A 37 29.27 -4.28 -5.06
N ASP A 38 28.81 -3.39 -4.18
CA ASP A 38 28.29 -3.75 -2.86
C ASP A 38 26.98 -4.57 -2.97
N ILE A 39 26.07 -4.23 -3.88
CA ILE A 39 24.85 -5.01 -4.14
C ILE A 39 25.22 -6.43 -4.60
N GLN A 40 26.15 -6.56 -5.54
CA GLN A 40 26.63 -7.84 -6.07
C GLN A 40 27.47 -8.64 -5.05
N ALA A 41 28.02 -7.97 -4.04
CA ALA A 41 28.62 -8.60 -2.88
C ALA A 41 27.58 -9.10 -1.85
N GLY A 42 26.30 -8.77 -2.02
CA GLY A 42 25.22 -9.14 -1.10
C GLY A 42 25.13 -8.24 0.14
N GLU A 43 25.65 -7.01 0.07
CA GLU A 43 25.68 -6.07 1.20
C GLU A 43 24.36 -5.29 1.38
N TYR A 44 23.41 -5.45 0.47
CA TYR A 44 22.11 -4.79 0.52
C TYR A 44 20.97 -5.81 0.61
N LEU A 45 19.99 -5.54 1.48
CA LEU A 45 18.87 -6.43 1.78
C LEU A 45 17.71 -6.23 0.81
N SER A 46 17.39 -4.97 0.54
CA SER A 46 16.23 -4.59 -0.28
C SER A 46 16.49 -3.30 -1.05
N LEU A 47 15.70 -3.11 -2.10
CA LEU A 47 15.54 -1.88 -2.85
C LEU A 47 14.11 -1.39 -2.63
N HIS A 48 13.96 -0.12 -2.29
CA HIS A 48 12.67 0.55 -2.12
C HIS A 48 12.41 1.48 -3.31
N MET A 49 11.27 1.32 -3.98
CA MET A 49 10.80 2.23 -5.03
C MET A 49 9.54 2.95 -4.58
N ASN A 50 9.65 4.25 -4.35
CA ASN A 50 8.49 5.10 -4.08
C ASN A 50 7.75 5.36 -5.40
N THR A 51 6.49 4.92 -5.48
CA THR A 51 5.68 5.02 -6.69
C THR A 51 4.45 5.91 -6.51
N ILE A 52 3.94 6.47 -7.60
CA ILE A 52 2.52 6.87 -7.73
C ILE A 52 1.94 6.00 -8.81
N ILE A 53 0.79 5.38 -8.54
CA ILE A 53 0.08 4.56 -9.50
C ILE A 53 -1.32 5.15 -9.70
N ASP A 54 -1.54 5.72 -10.88
CA ASP A 54 -2.88 6.09 -11.30
C ASP A 54 -3.63 4.85 -11.78
N ASN A 55 -4.95 4.81 -11.56
CA ASN A 55 -5.80 3.66 -11.83
C ASN A 55 -5.40 2.37 -11.05
N ILE A 56 -4.85 2.51 -9.83
CA ILE A 56 -4.45 1.35 -9.01
C ILE A 56 -5.58 0.34 -8.76
N GLY A 57 -6.84 0.78 -8.76
CA GLY A 57 -8.00 -0.09 -8.59
C GLY A 57 -8.15 -1.16 -9.69
N ALA A 58 -7.51 -0.98 -10.84
CA ALA A 58 -7.46 -1.96 -11.93
C ALA A 58 -6.44 -3.09 -11.69
N LEU A 59 -5.54 -2.95 -10.72
CA LEU A 59 -4.56 -3.98 -10.38
C LEU A 59 -5.13 -4.99 -9.40
N GLU A 60 -4.71 -6.24 -9.58
CA GLU A 60 -4.85 -7.28 -8.56
C GLU A 60 -3.57 -7.36 -7.71
N LYS A 61 -2.41 -7.32 -8.38
CA LYS A 61 -1.09 -7.43 -7.77
C LYS A 61 0.00 -7.01 -8.75
N ILE A 62 1.22 -6.91 -8.25
CA ILE A 62 2.42 -6.74 -9.04
C ILE A 62 3.33 -7.94 -8.80
N THR A 63 3.88 -8.49 -9.89
CA THR A 63 4.93 -9.51 -9.82
C THR A 63 6.28 -8.85 -10.09
N VAL A 64 7.20 -9.02 -9.16
CA VAL A 64 8.58 -8.52 -9.28
C VAL A 64 9.51 -9.70 -9.55
N ARG A 65 10.29 -9.61 -10.62
CA ARG A 65 11.28 -10.62 -11.03
C ARG A 65 12.66 -10.00 -11.10
N LEU A 66 13.65 -10.76 -10.64
CA LEU A 66 15.04 -10.36 -10.67
C LEU A 66 15.78 -11.21 -11.69
N TYR A 67 16.73 -10.63 -12.41
CA TYR A 67 17.51 -11.32 -13.42
C TYR A 67 19.00 -11.14 -13.19
N ASP A 68 19.76 -12.22 -13.35
CA ASP A 68 21.21 -12.21 -13.48
C ASP A 68 21.63 -12.41 -14.96
N SER A 69 22.93 -12.59 -15.23
CA SER A 69 23.41 -12.86 -16.59
C SER A 69 22.97 -14.21 -17.17
N SER A 70 22.51 -15.14 -16.33
CA SER A 70 22.05 -16.48 -16.72
C SER A 70 20.54 -16.56 -16.94
N GLY A 71 19.76 -15.65 -16.34
CA GLY A 71 18.31 -15.56 -16.53
C GLY A 71 17.58 -15.07 -15.29
N GLU A 72 16.32 -15.47 -15.15
CA GLU A 72 15.49 -15.12 -13.98
C GLU A 72 15.97 -15.86 -12.72
N ILE A 73 16.10 -15.13 -11.61
CA ILE A 73 16.35 -15.66 -10.28
C ILE A 73 15.00 -16.03 -9.64
N THR A 74 14.40 -17.14 -10.10
CA THR A 74 13.03 -17.55 -9.75
C THR A 74 12.79 -17.70 -8.24
N ALA A 75 13.83 -18.03 -7.46
CA ALA A 75 13.75 -18.15 -6.01
C ALA A 75 13.46 -16.83 -5.28
N LEU A 76 13.64 -15.68 -5.96
CA LEU A 76 13.42 -14.34 -5.41
C LEU A 76 12.25 -13.60 -6.07
N THR A 77 11.43 -14.31 -6.86
CA THR A 77 10.22 -13.73 -7.45
C THR A 77 9.24 -13.36 -6.33
N GLN A 78 8.80 -12.10 -6.34
CA GLN A 78 7.96 -11.52 -5.29
C GLN A 78 6.60 -11.15 -5.87
N ILE A 79 5.55 -11.42 -5.10
CA ILE A 79 4.18 -11.02 -5.43
C ILE A 79 3.73 -10.01 -4.38
N ILE A 80 3.37 -8.81 -4.83
CA ILE A 80 2.97 -7.70 -3.97
C ILE A 80 1.50 -7.38 -4.30
N SER A 81 0.59 -7.62 -3.37
CA SER A 81 -0.84 -7.31 -3.57
C SER A 81 -1.11 -5.81 -3.50
N ILE A 82 -2.23 -5.36 -4.06
CA ILE A 82 -2.60 -3.93 -3.99
C ILE A 82 -2.77 -3.43 -2.56
N GLU A 83 -3.28 -4.27 -1.65
CA GLU A 83 -3.47 -3.90 -0.25
C GLU A 83 -2.13 -3.60 0.40
N LYS A 84 -1.09 -4.40 0.08
CA LYS A 84 0.26 -4.14 0.54
C LYS A 84 0.80 -2.83 -0.03
N ILE A 85 0.62 -2.56 -1.33
CA ILE A 85 1.08 -1.30 -1.96
C ILE A 85 0.43 -0.09 -1.29
N VAL A 86 -0.88 -0.14 -1.02
CA VAL A 86 -1.59 0.95 -0.35
C VAL A 86 -1.14 1.09 1.11
N ALA A 87 -0.98 -0.03 1.84
CA ALA A 87 -0.53 -0.03 3.23
C ALA A 87 0.89 0.51 3.42
N THR A 88 1.78 0.31 2.44
CA THR A 88 3.14 0.86 2.45
C THR A 88 3.23 2.27 1.87
N ASN A 89 2.11 2.98 1.71
CA ASN A 89 2.06 4.30 1.08
C ASN A 89 2.76 4.33 -0.29
N PHE A 90 2.51 3.31 -1.12
CA PHE A 90 3.02 3.14 -2.47
C PHE A 90 4.55 2.95 -2.55
N ASP A 91 5.18 2.51 -1.46
CA ASP A 91 6.57 2.04 -1.46
C ASP A 91 6.65 0.55 -1.82
N LEU A 92 7.29 0.26 -2.95
CA LEU A 92 7.57 -1.12 -3.39
C LEU A 92 8.90 -1.56 -2.80
N GLU A 93 8.85 -2.40 -1.78
CA GLU A 93 10.01 -3.09 -1.23
C GLU A 93 10.32 -4.34 -2.07
N ILE A 94 11.52 -4.38 -2.64
CA ILE A 94 12.03 -5.46 -3.48
C ILE A 94 13.23 -6.08 -2.79
N THR A 95 13.08 -7.31 -2.34
CA THR A 95 14.17 -8.10 -1.75
C THR A 95 15.27 -8.33 -2.79
N LEU A 96 16.52 -8.06 -2.42
CA LEU A 96 17.69 -8.26 -3.27
C LEU A 96 18.42 -9.58 -2.93
N PRO A 97 19.24 -10.12 -3.85
CA PRO A 97 20.06 -11.29 -3.55
C PRO A 97 21.09 -10.97 -2.47
N SER A 98 21.06 -11.71 -1.36
CA SER A 98 21.93 -11.48 -0.19
C SER A 98 23.22 -12.30 -0.18
N TYR A 99 23.47 -13.11 -1.22
CA TYR A 99 24.64 -13.97 -1.32
C TYR A 99 25.81 -13.27 -2.02
N GLN A 100 27.02 -13.60 -1.60
CA GLN A 100 28.24 -13.01 -2.12
C GLN A 100 28.49 -13.47 -3.56
N GLY A 101 28.84 -12.53 -4.44
CA GLY A 101 29.11 -12.80 -5.85
C GLY A 101 27.85 -13.06 -6.66
N ASN A 102 26.71 -12.49 -6.23
CA ASN A 102 25.54 -12.43 -7.09
C ASN A 102 25.82 -11.50 -8.28
N ASP A 103 25.16 -11.77 -9.40
CA ASP A 103 25.35 -11.03 -10.64
C ASP A 103 24.05 -10.35 -11.06
N LEU A 104 23.37 -9.70 -10.11
CA LEU A 104 22.11 -9.02 -10.38
C LEU A 104 22.29 -7.99 -11.50
N GLN A 105 21.50 -8.15 -12.58
CA GLN A 105 21.53 -7.31 -13.77
C GLN A 105 20.35 -6.35 -13.81
N ARG A 106 19.12 -6.87 -13.66
CA ARG A 106 17.90 -6.06 -13.81
C ARG A 106 16.76 -6.53 -12.91
N ILE A 107 15.83 -5.62 -12.65
CA ILE A 107 14.55 -5.88 -11.99
C ILE A 107 13.44 -5.65 -13.03
N GLU A 108 12.46 -6.54 -13.04
CA GLU A 108 11.24 -6.40 -13.83
C GLU A 108 10.01 -6.36 -12.94
N ILE A 109 9.12 -5.43 -13.22
CA ILE A 109 7.87 -5.19 -12.51
C ILE A 109 6.73 -5.41 -13.51
N GLU A 110 5.98 -6.49 -13.32
CA GLU A 110 4.84 -6.86 -14.14
C GLU A 110 3.53 -6.57 -13.36
N PRO A 111 2.73 -5.58 -13.78
CA PRO A 111 1.38 -5.41 -13.25
C PRO A 111 0.47 -6.56 -13.69
N ILE A 112 -0.25 -7.14 -12.74
CA ILE A 112 -1.31 -8.12 -12.99
C ILE A 112 -2.65 -7.43 -12.73
N PHE A 113 -3.44 -7.29 -13.79
CA PHE A 113 -4.72 -6.60 -13.77
C PHE A 113 -5.84 -7.52 -13.31
N ARG A 114 -6.86 -6.92 -12.69
CA ARG A 114 -8.11 -7.61 -12.34
C ARG A 114 -8.81 -8.09 -13.62
N THR A 115 -9.52 -9.19 -13.48
CA THR A 115 -10.27 -9.83 -14.58
C THR A 115 -11.74 -10.08 -14.21
N ASP A 116 -12.19 -9.49 -13.10
CA ASP A 116 -13.59 -9.56 -12.69
C ASP A 116 -14.50 -8.73 -13.61
N ALA A 117 -15.80 -8.84 -13.40
CA ALA A 117 -16.80 -8.22 -14.27
C ALA A 117 -16.69 -6.68 -14.34
N GLU A 118 -16.21 -6.04 -13.27
CA GLU A 118 -16.04 -4.59 -13.20
C GLU A 118 -14.81 -4.13 -13.99
N TYR A 119 -13.73 -4.91 -13.96
CA TYR A 119 -12.48 -4.63 -14.67
C TYR A 119 -12.26 -5.54 -15.90
N SER A 120 -13.34 -6.04 -16.49
CA SER A 120 -13.30 -6.97 -17.63
C SER A 120 -12.59 -6.34 -18.83
N SER A 121 -11.75 -7.13 -19.51
CA SER A 121 -11.06 -6.71 -20.73
C SER A 121 -12.00 -6.43 -21.90
N ASP A 122 -13.25 -6.88 -21.83
CA ASP A 122 -14.25 -6.57 -22.86
C ASP A 122 -15.05 -5.32 -22.50
N ASN A 123 -14.76 -4.71 -21.34
CA ASN A 123 -15.38 -3.50 -20.81
C ASN A 123 -16.91 -3.57 -20.86
N THR A 124 -17.52 -4.72 -20.56
CA THR A 124 -18.94 -4.98 -20.84
C THR A 124 -19.92 -4.24 -19.94
N ILE A 125 -19.46 -3.81 -18.76
CA ILE A 125 -20.29 -3.17 -17.72
C ILE A 125 -19.77 -1.76 -17.37
N GLY A 126 -18.45 -1.55 -17.37
CA GLY A 126 -17.82 -0.30 -16.92
C GLY A 126 -17.73 -0.17 -15.39
N ILE A 127 -17.03 0.86 -14.93
CA ILE A 127 -16.85 1.18 -13.51
C ILE A 127 -17.95 2.15 -13.07
N PRO A 128 -18.69 1.88 -11.98
CA PRO A 128 -19.69 2.80 -11.48
C PRO A 128 -19.05 4.09 -10.95
N ARG A 129 -19.56 5.22 -11.42
CA ARG A 129 -19.24 6.56 -10.95
C ARG A 129 -20.46 7.18 -10.30
N VAL A 130 -20.23 7.97 -9.27
CA VAL A 130 -21.27 8.70 -8.56
C VAL A 130 -20.87 10.16 -8.51
N GLU A 131 -21.80 11.02 -8.92
CA GLU A 131 -21.63 12.47 -8.84
C GLU A 131 -22.85 13.09 -8.16
N THR A 132 -22.62 14.21 -7.50
CA THR A 132 -23.66 14.98 -6.83
C THR A 132 -23.72 16.37 -7.45
N LEU A 133 -24.92 16.80 -7.80
CA LEU A 133 -25.18 18.10 -8.37
C LEU A 133 -26.41 18.74 -7.71
N ILE A 134 -26.48 20.07 -7.80
CA ILE A 134 -27.61 20.85 -7.31
C ILE A 134 -28.39 21.32 -8.53
N TRP A 135 -29.69 21.06 -8.54
CA TRP A 135 -30.58 21.52 -9.58
C TRP A 135 -30.57 23.05 -9.63
N ASN A 136 -30.26 23.59 -10.81
CA ASN A 136 -30.17 25.03 -11.01
C ASN A 136 -30.89 25.42 -12.29
N GLU A 137 -31.97 26.19 -12.13
CA GLU A 137 -32.84 26.59 -13.23
C GLU A 137 -32.16 27.49 -14.28
N THR A 138 -30.97 28.02 -13.97
CA THR A 138 -30.17 28.85 -14.88
C THR A 138 -29.50 28.05 -16.01
N PHE A 139 -29.31 26.73 -15.81
CA PHE A 139 -28.60 25.85 -16.76
C PHE A 139 -29.56 24.90 -17.51
N LEU A 140 -30.84 25.26 -17.55
CA LEU A 140 -31.85 24.48 -18.25
C LEU A 140 -31.87 24.78 -19.74
N PHE A 141 -32.14 23.75 -20.53
CA PHE A 141 -32.48 23.89 -21.93
C PHE A 141 -33.75 23.11 -22.25
N ILE A 142 -34.44 23.53 -23.29
CA ILE A 142 -35.64 22.89 -23.81
C ILE A 142 -35.24 22.15 -25.09
N ASP A 143 -35.50 20.85 -25.14
CA ASP A 143 -35.39 20.12 -26.39
C ASP A 143 -36.50 20.60 -27.33
N ASN A 144 -36.10 21.27 -28.42
CA ASN A 144 -37.02 21.86 -29.38
C ASN A 144 -37.90 20.82 -30.12
N ASN A 145 -37.55 19.53 -30.07
CA ASN A 145 -38.32 18.47 -30.71
C ASN A 145 -39.40 17.89 -29.80
N THR A 146 -39.09 17.71 -28.51
CA THR A 146 -39.99 17.06 -27.53
C THR A 146 -40.68 18.05 -26.60
N GLY A 147 -40.14 19.27 -26.45
CA GLY A 147 -40.56 20.26 -25.47
C GLY A 147 -40.10 19.94 -24.04
N SER A 148 -39.33 18.86 -23.85
CA SER A 148 -38.82 18.42 -22.55
C SER A 148 -37.72 19.35 -22.04
N ILE A 149 -37.69 19.55 -20.72
CA ILE A 149 -36.72 20.41 -20.04
C ILE A 149 -35.64 19.54 -19.44
N PHE A 150 -34.39 19.91 -19.69
CA PHE A 150 -33.23 19.19 -19.19
C PHE A 150 -32.25 20.14 -18.52
N LEU A 151 -31.57 19.63 -17.48
CA LEU A 151 -30.34 20.21 -16.97
C LEU A 151 -29.16 19.57 -17.71
N ASN A 152 -28.27 20.41 -18.25
CA ASN A 152 -27.01 19.93 -18.81
C ASN A 152 -25.96 19.78 -17.70
N HIS A 153 -25.38 18.60 -17.57
CA HIS A 153 -24.33 18.30 -16.60
C HIS A 153 -23.13 17.63 -17.28
N THR A 154 -21.99 18.30 -17.27
CA THR A 154 -20.74 17.74 -17.79
C THR A 154 -20.15 16.77 -16.77
N LEU A 155 -19.94 15.52 -17.19
CA LEU A 155 -19.43 14.44 -16.35
C LEU A 155 -17.92 14.62 -16.07
N TYR A 156 -17.48 14.25 -14.87
CA TYR A 156 -16.04 14.25 -14.52
C TYR A 156 -15.27 13.10 -15.17
N TYR A 157 -15.96 11.99 -15.43
CA TYR A 157 -15.40 10.80 -16.07
C TYR A 157 -16.10 10.50 -17.38
N ASP A 158 -15.40 9.78 -18.26
CA ASP A 158 -15.94 9.30 -19.53
C ASP A 158 -17.26 8.54 -19.34
N PHE A 159 -18.17 8.71 -20.28
CA PHE A 159 -19.46 8.03 -20.24
C PHE A 159 -19.40 6.70 -21.01
N PHE A 160 -19.74 5.62 -20.34
CA PHE A 160 -19.80 4.30 -20.96
C PHE A 160 -21.12 4.12 -21.72
N ASN A 161 -21.04 4.24 -23.05
CA ASN A 161 -22.20 4.18 -23.95
C ASN A 161 -22.33 2.86 -24.74
N GLU A 162 -21.41 1.92 -24.53
CA GLU A 162 -21.40 0.60 -25.20
C GLU A 162 -22.02 -0.51 -24.33
N SER A 163 -22.57 -0.16 -23.16
CA SER A 163 -23.17 -1.15 -22.27
C SER A 163 -24.36 -1.86 -22.91
N THR A 164 -24.53 -3.12 -22.56
CA THR A 164 -25.75 -3.88 -22.86
C THR A 164 -26.83 -3.72 -21.78
N SER A 165 -26.54 -2.96 -20.71
CA SER A 165 -27.51 -2.63 -19.66
C SER A 165 -28.63 -1.74 -20.22
N PRO A 166 -29.90 -2.03 -19.90
CA PRO A 166 -31.03 -1.19 -20.33
C PRO A 166 -31.02 0.21 -19.69
N GLU A 167 -30.37 0.37 -18.52
CA GLU A 167 -30.22 1.65 -17.82
C GLU A 167 -28.74 1.95 -17.59
N LEU A 168 -28.27 3.04 -18.23
CA LEU A 168 -26.89 3.54 -18.15
C LEU A 168 -26.68 4.55 -17.01
N VAL A 169 -27.77 5.17 -16.54
CA VAL A 169 -27.77 6.24 -15.55
C VAL A 169 -28.94 6.06 -14.61
N TYR A 170 -28.68 6.30 -13.32
CA TYR A 170 -29.67 6.24 -12.24
C TYR A 170 -29.62 7.56 -11.46
N MET A 171 -30.78 8.04 -11.01
CA MET A 171 -30.88 9.23 -10.16
C MET A 171 -31.34 8.85 -8.76
N PHE A 172 -30.84 9.58 -7.77
CA PHE A 172 -31.24 9.46 -6.37
C PHE A 172 -31.43 10.84 -5.75
N ASN A 173 -32.34 10.95 -4.79
CA ASN A 173 -32.47 12.15 -3.95
C ASN A 173 -31.44 12.15 -2.81
N GLU A 174 -31.50 13.17 -1.94
CA GLU A 174 -30.63 13.31 -0.77
C GLU A 174 -30.73 12.15 0.24
N ASP A 175 -31.86 11.44 0.27
CA ASP A 175 -32.11 10.27 1.11
C ASP A 175 -31.66 8.95 0.45
N LEU A 176 -30.95 9.01 -0.69
CA LEU A 176 -30.55 7.84 -1.50
C LEU A 176 -31.74 7.01 -2.02
N LYS A 177 -32.93 7.61 -2.15
CA LYS A 177 -34.08 6.97 -2.78
C LYS A 177 -33.98 7.11 -4.30
N TYR A 178 -34.18 6.01 -5.01
CA TYR A 178 -34.17 5.97 -6.48
C TYR A 178 -35.29 6.84 -7.07
N LEU A 179 -34.94 7.66 -8.06
CA LEU A 179 -35.82 8.54 -8.79
C LEU A 179 -36.05 7.97 -10.20
N ALA A 180 -37.12 7.20 -10.35
CA ALA A 180 -37.49 6.63 -11.64
C ALA A 180 -37.96 7.72 -12.62
N LEU A 181 -37.72 7.52 -13.92
CA LEU A 181 -38.23 8.42 -14.95
C LEU A 181 -39.69 8.08 -15.31
N PRO A 182 -40.54 9.09 -15.60
CA PRO A 182 -41.88 8.85 -16.14
C PRO A 182 -41.85 8.14 -17.50
N GLU A 183 -42.96 7.50 -17.88
CA GLU A 183 -43.07 6.82 -19.18
C GLU A 183 -42.80 7.77 -20.34
N GLY A 184 -41.91 7.35 -21.26
CA GLY A 184 -41.50 8.14 -22.42
C GLY A 184 -40.46 9.22 -22.14
N VAL A 185 -39.95 9.31 -20.91
CA VAL A 185 -38.81 10.17 -20.55
C VAL A 185 -37.57 9.31 -20.39
N GLU A 186 -36.50 9.65 -21.11
CA GLU A 186 -35.22 8.94 -21.06
C GLU A 186 -34.08 9.94 -20.82
N PHE A 187 -32.98 9.46 -20.24
CA PHE A 187 -31.74 10.22 -20.24
C PHE A 187 -31.26 10.40 -21.68
N ASN A 188 -30.68 11.57 -21.95
CA ASN A 188 -29.96 11.82 -23.17
C ASN A 188 -28.53 12.24 -22.83
N TRP A 189 -27.60 12.07 -23.75
CA TRP A 189 -26.20 12.47 -23.55
C TRP A 189 -25.58 12.91 -24.88
N SER A 190 -24.49 13.65 -24.81
CA SER A 190 -23.68 14.01 -25.97
C SER A 190 -22.20 14.01 -25.62
N SER A 191 -21.35 14.00 -26.65
CA SER A 191 -19.91 14.15 -26.46
C SER A 191 -19.35 15.25 -27.36
N THR A 192 -18.38 15.98 -26.81
CA THR A 192 -17.63 17.02 -27.52
C THR A 192 -16.16 16.66 -27.52
N VAL A 193 -15.57 16.51 -28.71
CA VAL A 193 -14.13 16.28 -28.87
C VAL A 193 -13.43 17.62 -29.01
N TYR A 194 -12.56 17.95 -28.05
CA TYR A 194 -11.74 19.15 -28.06
C TYR A 194 -10.39 18.92 -28.76
N LEU A 195 -9.61 20.00 -28.87
CA LEU A 195 -8.22 19.92 -29.34
C LEU A 195 -7.44 18.90 -28.51
N PHE A 196 -6.54 18.15 -29.15
CA PHE A 196 -5.76 17.05 -28.57
C PHE A 196 -6.55 15.79 -28.17
N ASN A 197 -7.71 15.55 -28.78
CA ASN A 197 -8.55 14.35 -28.58
C ASN A 197 -9.13 14.19 -27.16
N ASN A 198 -9.13 15.23 -26.34
CA ASN A 198 -9.86 15.20 -25.08
C ASN A 198 -11.36 15.24 -25.38
N THR A 199 -12.07 14.20 -24.97
CA THR A 199 -13.52 14.10 -25.13
C THR A 199 -14.19 14.47 -23.81
N SER A 200 -15.18 15.36 -23.86
CA SER A 200 -16.05 15.65 -22.73
C SER A 200 -17.42 15.04 -22.98
N TYR A 201 -18.06 14.55 -21.93
CA TYR A 201 -19.38 13.95 -21.99
C TYR A 201 -20.36 14.79 -21.18
N ASP A 202 -21.48 15.12 -21.83
CA ASP A 202 -22.56 15.90 -21.25
C ASP A 202 -23.78 15.00 -21.08
N LEU A 203 -24.29 14.92 -19.85
CA LEU A 203 -25.52 14.22 -19.52
C LEU A 203 -26.67 15.23 -19.43
N PHE A 204 -27.77 14.93 -20.12
CA PHE A 204 -28.99 15.71 -20.10
C PHE A 204 -29.99 15.09 -19.12
N ILE A 205 -30.08 15.67 -17.94
CA ILE A 205 -30.89 15.19 -16.83
C ILE A 205 -32.32 15.72 -16.98
N PRO A 206 -33.35 14.87 -17.13
CA PRO A 206 -34.73 15.32 -17.25
C PRO A 206 -35.19 16.06 -16.00
N ASN A 207 -36.03 17.09 -16.16
CA ASN A 207 -36.57 17.84 -15.03
C ASN A 207 -37.68 17.12 -14.26
N THR A 208 -38.22 16.03 -14.82
CA THR A 208 -39.33 15.25 -14.23
C THR A 208 -38.84 13.90 -13.71
N TYR A 209 -39.38 13.47 -12.58
CA TYR A 209 -39.14 12.16 -11.98
C TYR A 209 -40.42 11.64 -11.31
N ILE A 210 -40.47 10.36 -10.99
CA ILE A 210 -41.52 9.76 -10.16
C ILE A 210 -41.08 9.89 -8.71
N ASP A 211 -41.84 10.62 -7.91
CA ASP A 211 -41.56 10.80 -6.49
C ASP A 211 -41.66 9.44 -5.77
N PRO A 212 -40.61 8.99 -5.06
CA PRO A 212 -40.56 7.65 -4.48
C PRO A 212 -41.54 7.46 -3.31
N ASP A 213 -42.02 8.53 -2.68
CA ASP A 213 -42.93 8.48 -1.54
C ASP A 213 -44.41 8.53 -1.99
N THR A 214 -44.70 9.23 -3.09
CA THR A 214 -46.07 9.40 -3.59
C THR A 214 -46.39 8.56 -4.83
N GLY A 215 -45.39 8.21 -5.63
CA GLY A 215 -45.55 7.54 -6.92
C GLY A 215 -46.08 8.44 -8.04
N GLU A 216 -46.21 9.74 -7.80
CA GLU A 216 -46.67 10.72 -8.78
C GLU A 216 -45.50 11.41 -9.51
N ASN A 217 -45.78 11.96 -10.69
CA ASN A 217 -44.79 12.76 -11.41
C ASN A 217 -44.53 14.06 -10.65
N SER A 218 -43.26 14.32 -10.35
CA SER A 218 -42.76 15.55 -9.76
C SER A 218 -41.72 16.20 -10.67
N THR A 219 -41.35 17.43 -10.36
CA THR A 219 -40.31 18.18 -11.06
C THR A 219 -39.30 18.76 -10.08
N PHE A 220 -38.03 18.75 -10.46
CA PHE A 220 -37.00 19.42 -9.68
C PHE A 220 -37.19 20.94 -9.65
N THR A 221 -36.82 21.53 -8.53
CA THR A 221 -36.80 22.97 -8.26
C THR A 221 -35.40 23.42 -7.88
N SER A 222 -35.11 24.71 -8.09
CA SER A 222 -33.77 25.23 -7.79
C SER A 222 -33.34 24.95 -6.35
N GLY A 223 -32.20 24.27 -6.18
CA GLY A 223 -31.66 23.88 -4.88
C GLY A 223 -31.78 22.39 -4.55
N ASP A 224 -32.57 21.63 -5.31
CA ASP A 224 -32.71 20.19 -5.09
C ASP A 224 -31.38 19.48 -5.32
N LEU A 225 -31.02 18.58 -4.40
CA LEU A 225 -29.82 17.76 -4.52
C LEU A 225 -30.14 16.49 -5.31
N ILE A 226 -29.35 16.24 -6.36
CA ILE A 226 -29.46 15.06 -7.19
C ILE A 226 -28.13 14.32 -7.16
N MET A 227 -28.21 13.03 -6.89
CA MET A 227 -27.09 12.12 -7.06
C MET A 227 -27.31 11.32 -8.33
N ILE A 228 -26.34 11.35 -9.24
CA ILE A 228 -26.34 10.53 -10.45
C ILE A 228 -25.34 9.40 -10.27
N ARG A 229 -25.75 8.18 -10.61
CA ARG A 229 -24.88 7.03 -10.79
C ARG A 229 -24.86 6.67 -12.26
N TYR A 230 -23.67 6.59 -12.83
CA TYR A 230 -23.47 6.19 -14.22
C TYR A 230 -22.24 5.28 -14.33
N PHE A 231 -21.97 4.75 -15.52
CA PHE A 231 -20.79 3.91 -15.75
C PHE A 231 -19.76 4.64 -16.62
N SER A 232 -18.48 4.46 -16.27
CA SER A 232 -17.33 4.91 -17.06
C SER A 232 -16.63 3.71 -17.67
N PRO A 233 -16.05 3.82 -18.88
CA PRO A 233 -15.20 2.77 -19.41
C PRO A 233 -14.03 2.51 -18.45
N VAL A 234 -13.61 1.24 -18.37
CA VAL A 234 -12.41 0.82 -17.63
C VAL A 234 -11.18 1.19 -18.45
N ASP A 235 -10.31 2.05 -17.90
CA ASP A 235 -8.94 2.19 -18.40
C ASP A 235 -8.17 0.89 -18.07
N ARG A 236 -7.54 0.32 -19.09
CA ARG A 236 -6.90 -0.99 -19.00
C ARG A 236 -5.44 -0.90 -18.57
N GLY A 237 -4.87 0.29 -18.62
CA GLY A 237 -3.50 0.51 -18.15
C GLY A 237 -3.45 1.16 -16.78
N ILE A 238 -2.25 1.14 -16.21
CA ILE A 238 -1.87 2.02 -15.12
C ILE A 238 -0.85 3.02 -15.61
N THR A 239 -0.85 4.22 -15.05
CA THR A 239 0.33 5.10 -15.13
C THR A 239 1.12 4.95 -13.84
N ALA A 240 2.33 4.42 -13.94
CA ALA A 240 3.26 4.27 -12.82
C ALA A 240 4.36 5.33 -12.92
N ASN A 241 4.48 6.16 -11.88
CA ASN A 241 5.53 7.15 -11.74
C ASN A 241 6.47 6.75 -10.61
N ILE A 242 7.73 6.41 -10.93
CA ILE A 242 8.77 6.15 -9.95
C ILE A 242 9.43 7.48 -9.55
N LYS A 243 9.29 7.84 -8.28
CA LYS A 243 9.86 9.08 -7.74
C LYS A 243 11.29 8.91 -7.26
N ASN A 244 11.48 8.03 -6.27
CA ASN A 244 12.75 7.85 -5.58
C ASN A 244 13.06 6.36 -5.43
N ILE A 245 14.34 6.03 -5.52
CA ILE A 245 14.86 4.69 -5.28
C ILE A 245 15.90 4.74 -4.16
N TYR A 246 15.76 3.86 -3.18
CA TYR A 246 16.66 3.74 -2.04
C TYR A 246 17.09 2.30 -1.83
N TYR A 247 18.30 2.09 -1.35
CA TYR A 247 18.82 0.77 -1.04
C TYR A 247 19.02 0.60 0.46
N GLN A 248 18.46 -0.47 1.02
CA GLN A 248 18.64 -0.82 2.43
C GLN A 248 19.92 -1.64 2.60
N LYS A 249 20.99 -1.00 3.09
CA LYS A 249 22.25 -1.69 3.39
C LYS A 249 22.07 -2.60 4.60
N LYS A 250 22.75 -3.74 4.59
CA LYS A 250 22.92 -4.57 5.79
C LYS A 250 23.46 -3.70 6.94
N PRO A 251 22.91 -3.81 8.16
CA PRO A 251 23.48 -3.15 9.32
C PRO A 251 24.87 -3.71 9.63
N LEU A 252 25.66 -2.95 10.40
CA LEU A 252 26.98 -3.40 10.83
C LEU A 252 26.86 -4.75 11.57
N ASN A 253 27.77 -5.68 11.27
CA ASN A 253 27.81 -7.04 11.82
C ASN A 253 26.63 -7.94 11.44
N TYR A 254 25.82 -7.62 10.43
CA TYR A 254 24.62 -8.41 10.06
C TYR A 254 24.84 -9.93 10.01
N ASP A 255 25.89 -10.40 9.35
CA ASP A 255 26.18 -11.86 9.23
C ASP A 255 26.75 -12.48 10.52
N SER A 256 27.11 -11.65 11.51
CA SER A 256 27.72 -12.04 12.78
C SER A 256 26.93 -11.57 14.01
N LEU A 257 25.65 -11.20 13.88
CA LEU A 257 24.79 -10.78 14.99
C LEU A 257 24.27 -12.00 15.79
N PRO A 258 24.82 -12.33 16.98
CA PRO A 258 24.06 -13.03 18.03
C PRO A 258 23.10 -12.03 18.72
N SER A 259 22.05 -12.57 19.35
CA SER A 259 21.06 -11.91 20.24
C SER A 259 20.91 -10.39 20.10
N ILE A 260 19.86 -9.94 19.39
CA ILE A 260 19.58 -8.54 19.07
C ILE A 260 19.13 -7.73 20.30
N ALA A 261 18.46 -8.42 21.24
CA ALA A 261 18.04 -7.88 22.52
C ALA A 261 18.56 -8.75 23.66
N GLU A 262 18.75 -8.13 24.81
CA GLU A 262 19.22 -8.77 26.02
C GLU A 262 18.42 -8.26 27.23
N CYS A 263 18.35 -9.10 28.25
CA CYS A 263 17.84 -8.77 29.57
C CYS A 263 18.99 -8.84 30.57
N LEU A 264 19.27 -7.73 31.23
CA LEU A 264 20.28 -7.61 32.26
C LEU A 264 19.61 -7.57 33.63
N LEU A 265 19.93 -8.53 34.49
CA LEU A 265 19.56 -8.50 35.91
C LEU A 265 20.73 -7.91 36.68
N ILE A 266 20.49 -6.76 37.32
CA ILE A 266 21.57 -5.97 37.95
C ILE A 266 21.25 -5.63 39.41
N ASN A 267 22.31 -5.57 40.20
CA ASN A 267 22.32 -5.01 41.54
C ASN A 267 22.88 -3.59 41.46
N SER A 268 21.98 -2.60 41.41
CA SER A 268 22.36 -1.19 41.35
C SER A 268 21.39 -0.33 42.16
N ASP A 269 21.93 0.71 42.80
CA ASP A 269 21.14 1.78 43.42
C ASP A 269 20.84 2.91 42.42
N ASP A 270 21.60 2.98 41.31
CA ASP A 270 21.43 3.94 40.22
C ASP A 270 21.60 3.24 38.86
N PRO A 271 20.49 2.87 38.18
CA PRO A 271 20.54 2.18 36.89
C PRO A 271 21.04 3.07 35.73
N THR A 272 21.31 4.36 35.97
CA THR A 272 21.91 5.27 34.98
C THR A 272 23.45 5.31 35.07
N ASN A 273 24.02 4.70 36.11
CA ASN A 273 25.46 4.68 36.35
C ASN A 273 26.11 3.41 35.78
N TYR A 274 26.79 3.55 34.64
CA TYR A 274 27.42 2.43 33.93
C TYR A 274 28.36 1.56 34.79
N THR A 275 29.08 2.17 35.73
CA THR A 275 29.96 1.43 36.64
C THR A 275 29.21 0.57 37.66
N GLN A 276 27.97 0.91 38.00
CA GLN A 276 27.10 0.10 38.86
C GLN A 276 26.31 -0.96 38.07
N ILE A 277 26.18 -0.80 36.74
CA ILE A 277 25.54 -1.81 35.87
C ILE A 277 26.42 -3.06 35.69
N THR A 278 27.74 -2.89 35.76
CA THR A 278 28.72 -3.95 35.45
C THR A 278 29.40 -4.57 36.68
N GLN A 279 29.05 -4.11 37.88
CA GLN A 279 29.64 -4.54 39.15
C GLN A 279 28.57 -4.49 40.26
N PRO A 280 28.60 -5.39 41.26
CA PRO A 280 29.56 -6.49 41.41
C PRO A 280 29.29 -7.67 40.45
N TYR A 281 28.07 -7.80 39.92
CA TYR A 281 27.68 -8.79 38.93
C TYR A 281 26.53 -8.27 38.07
N ASN A 282 26.43 -8.82 36.86
CA ASN A 282 25.25 -8.71 36.01
C ASN A 282 24.93 -10.11 35.44
N ILE A 283 23.64 -10.41 35.29
CA ILE A 283 23.19 -11.63 34.62
C ILE A 283 22.68 -11.20 33.26
N ASP A 284 23.46 -11.48 32.22
CA ASP A 284 23.10 -11.22 30.83
C ASP A 284 22.36 -12.43 30.24
N LEU A 285 21.12 -12.20 29.84
CA LEU A 285 20.22 -13.19 29.29
C LEU A 285 19.85 -12.79 27.86
N PRO A 286 20.32 -13.55 26.85
CA PRO A 286 19.98 -13.26 25.47
C PRO A 286 18.48 -13.45 25.24
N ILE A 287 17.83 -12.49 24.58
CA ILE A 287 16.44 -12.60 24.15
C ILE A 287 16.44 -13.03 22.68
N PRO A 288 16.05 -14.28 22.37
CA PRO A 288 15.96 -14.71 20.98
C PRO A 288 14.88 -13.90 20.27
N ILE A 289 15.18 -13.44 19.06
CA ILE A 289 14.17 -12.79 18.22
C ILE A 289 13.13 -13.82 17.80
N THR A 290 11.86 -13.56 18.10
CA THR A 290 10.78 -14.10 17.30
C THR A 290 10.73 -13.30 16.00
N PRO A 291 10.86 -13.94 14.82
CA PRO A 291 10.71 -13.22 13.55
C PRO A 291 9.35 -12.50 13.57
N PHE A 292 9.37 -11.24 13.12
CA PHE A 292 8.24 -10.30 13.14
C PHE A 292 6.90 -11.00 12.96
N ILE A 293 6.09 -11.01 14.02
CA ILE A 293 4.64 -10.99 13.84
C ILE A 293 4.36 -9.52 13.53
N GLU A 294 3.84 -9.26 12.33
CA GLU A 294 3.70 -7.92 11.74
C GLU A 294 3.33 -6.84 12.76
N SER A 295 3.91 -5.65 12.63
CA SER A 295 3.69 -4.46 13.47
C SER A 295 2.22 -4.01 13.58
N TYR A 296 1.31 -4.69 12.88
CA TYR A 296 -0.11 -4.41 12.77
C TYR A 296 -1.01 -5.46 13.43
N SER A 297 -0.44 -6.51 14.04
CA SER A 297 -1.21 -7.66 14.49
C SER A 297 -1.64 -7.63 15.97
N ASP A 298 -1.15 -6.69 16.78
CA ASP A 298 -1.29 -6.67 18.25
C ASP A 298 -0.92 -8.02 18.92
N MET A 299 -0.14 -8.86 18.24
CA MET A 299 0.24 -10.19 18.72
C MET A 299 1.65 -10.16 19.32
N PHE A 300 1.74 -10.39 20.63
CA PHE A 300 3.01 -10.51 21.34
C PHE A 300 3.41 -11.99 21.49
N SER A 301 4.69 -12.29 21.24
CA SER A 301 5.24 -13.61 21.50
C SER A 301 5.63 -13.76 22.97
N GLN A 302 5.31 -14.89 23.59
CA GLN A 302 5.72 -15.20 24.95
C GLN A 302 7.08 -15.91 24.95
N ILE A 303 8.02 -15.39 25.74
CA ILE A 303 9.34 -16.00 25.95
C ILE A 303 9.48 -16.33 27.43
N VAL A 304 9.87 -17.56 27.74
CA VAL A 304 10.20 -18.01 29.10
C VAL A 304 11.72 -18.18 29.18
N ILE A 305 12.35 -17.45 30.10
CA ILE A 305 13.79 -17.51 30.33
C ILE A 305 14.02 -18.17 31.69
N ASP A 306 14.73 -19.29 31.69
CA ASP A 306 15.11 -19.99 32.92
C ASP A 306 16.39 -19.39 33.49
N ILE A 307 16.28 -18.85 34.71
CA ILE A 307 17.40 -18.23 35.42
C ILE A 307 17.91 -19.20 36.47
N ASN A 308 19.17 -19.62 36.34
CA ASN A 308 19.83 -20.41 37.37
C ASN A 308 20.66 -19.51 38.30
N LEU A 309 20.06 -19.11 39.42
CA LEU A 309 20.72 -18.27 40.43
C LEU A 309 21.85 -18.99 41.17
N SER A 310 21.94 -20.31 41.13
CA SER A 310 23.03 -21.05 41.80
C SER A 310 24.41 -20.70 41.21
N THR A 311 24.46 -20.24 39.96
CA THR A 311 25.70 -19.82 39.28
C THR A 311 26.30 -18.53 39.86
N TYR A 312 25.53 -17.81 40.69
CA TYR A 312 25.89 -16.51 41.25
C TYR A 312 25.95 -16.52 42.79
N GLU A 313 26.00 -17.70 43.40
CA GLU A 313 25.99 -17.89 44.87
C GLU A 313 27.10 -17.10 45.58
N GLN A 314 28.26 -16.89 44.94
CA GLN A 314 29.35 -16.10 45.51
C GLN A 314 28.99 -14.64 45.82
N TYR A 315 27.90 -14.14 45.23
CA TYR A 315 27.39 -12.80 45.45
C TYR A 315 26.19 -12.74 46.40
N ALA A 316 25.76 -13.89 46.92
CA ALA A 316 24.63 -13.94 47.83
C ALA A 316 24.99 -13.40 49.22
N ILE A 317 24.12 -12.56 49.77
CA ILE A 317 24.17 -12.10 51.16
C ILE A 317 22.99 -12.75 51.88
N ASP A 318 23.28 -13.50 52.96
CA ASP A 318 22.28 -14.28 53.71
C ASP A 318 21.44 -15.24 52.85
N GLY A 319 22.04 -15.76 51.77
CA GLY A 319 21.38 -16.68 50.83
C GLY A 319 20.51 -15.99 49.77
N TYR A 320 20.52 -14.66 49.71
CA TYR A 320 19.79 -13.88 48.72
C TYR A 320 20.74 -13.20 47.75
N ILE A 321 20.38 -13.24 46.46
CA ILE A 321 21.01 -12.43 45.41
C ILE A 321 20.10 -11.25 45.15
N ASP A 322 20.65 -10.05 45.27
CA ASP A 322 19.90 -8.83 45.02
C ASP A 322 19.83 -8.56 43.50
N ILE A 323 18.62 -8.36 43.02
CA ILE A 323 18.30 -7.97 41.64
C ILE A 323 17.31 -6.83 41.78
N SER A 324 17.85 -5.63 42.01
CA SER A 324 17.05 -4.43 42.22
C SER A 324 16.47 -3.90 40.91
N HIS A 325 17.12 -4.19 39.78
CA HIS A 325 16.68 -3.73 38.46
C HIS A 325 16.78 -4.81 37.39
N ILE A 326 15.84 -4.75 36.45
CA ILE A 326 15.83 -5.51 35.20
C ILE A 326 15.92 -4.48 34.08
N LEU A 327 16.98 -4.56 33.28
CA LEU A 327 17.20 -3.68 32.14
C LEU A 327 17.05 -4.46 30.84
N PHE A 328 16.27 -3.92 29.93
CA PHE A 328 16.18 -4.42 28.56
C PHE A 328 16.96 -3.50 27.63
N SER A 329 17.87 -4.07 26.86
CA SER A 329 18.67 -3.34 25.87
C SER A 329 18.51 -3.96 24.50
N VAL A 330 18.55 -3.09 23.49
CA VAL A 330 18.70 -3.47 22.09
C VAL A 330 20.06 -2.99 21.64
N ASN A 331 20.94 -3.94 21.32
CA ASN A 331 22.31 -3.62 20.95
C ASN A 331 22.41 -3.09 19.51
N ASN A 332 21.33 -3.15 18.74
CA ASN A 332 21.23 -2.63 17.38
C ASN A 332 20.12 -1.57 17.24
N PRO A 333 20.46 -0.29 16.98
CA PRO A 333 19.49 0.80 16.88
C PRO A 333 18.57 0.72 15.66
N ALA A 334 18.81 -0.21 14.72
CA ALA A 334 17.93 -0.45 13.59
C ALA A 334 16.65 -1.24 13.97
N TYR A 335 16.54 -1.70 15.22
CA TYR A 335 15.43 -2.52 15.70
C TYR A 335 14.68 -1.83 16.83
N ILE A 336 13.37 -2.04 16.87
CA ILE A 336 12.51 -1.63 17.98
C ILE A 336 12.18 -2.89 18.77
N PHE A 337 12.41 -2.84 20.08
CA PHE A 337 12.02 -3.89 21.02
C PHE A 337 10.91 -3.34 21.91
N THR A 338 9.77 -4.03 21.91
CA THR A 338 8.59 -3.66 22.70
C THR A 338 8.31 -4.77 23.69
N VAL A 339 8.17 -4.41 24.96
CA VAL A 339 7.79 -5.32 26.03
C VAL A 339 6.37 -4.96 26.47
N ASP A 340 5.45 -5.92 26.37
CA ASP A 340 4.07 -5.76 26.83
C ASP A 340 3.98 -6.05 28.35
N GLU A 341 4.46 -7.22 28.77
CA GLU A 341 4.43 -7.66 30.17
C GLU A 341 5.71 -8.42 30.55
N VAL A 342 6.14 -8.30 31.81
CA VAL A 342 7.21 -9.10 32.41
C VAL A 342 6.66 -9.79 33.67
N ALA A 343 6.76 -11.11 33.71
CA ALA A 343 6.39 -11.92 34.87
C ALA A 343 7.60 -12.68 35.41
N ILE A 344 7.81 -12.62 36.74
CA ILE A 344 8.81 -13.42 37.45
C ILE A 344 8.07 -14.52 38.20
N ILE A 345 8.38 -15.78 37.86
CA ILE A 345 7.66 -16.94 38.38
C ILE A 345 8.67 -17.90 39.00
N GLU A 346 8.48 -18.24 40.29
CA GLU A 346 9.23 -19.30 40.94
C GLU A 346 8.77 -20.66 40.38
N LYS A 347 9.69 -21.43 39.78
CA LYS A 347 9.40 -22.79 39.33
C LYS A 347 9.27 -23.72 40.54
N CYS A 348 8.05 -24.14 40.87
CA CYS A 348 7.81 -25.25 41.80
C CYS A 348 8.21 -26.56 41.12
N PHE A 349 9.21 -27.26 41.67
CA PHE A 349 9.50 -28.65 41.32
C PHE A 349 8.56 -29.56 42.15
N TYR A 350 7.73 -30.37 41.46
CA TYR A 350 6.94 -31.43 42.08
C TYR A 350 7.71 -32.76 42.09
#